data_AF-A0A7C0VB47-F1
#
_entry.id   AF-A0A7C0VB47-F1
#
_cell.length_a   1.000
_cell.length_b   1.000
_cell.length_c   1.000
_cell.angle_alpha   90.00
_cell.angle_beta   90.00
_cell.angle_gamma   90.00
#
_symmetry.space_group_name_H-M   'P 1'
#
loop_
_entity.id
_entity.type
_entity.pdbx_description
1 polymer ?
#
loop_
_entity_poly.entity_id
_entity_poly.type
_entity_poly.pdbx_seq_one_letter_code
_entity_poly.pdbx_strand_id
1 'polypeptide(L)'
;MKYEIRLAGEGGQGLILGGIILAEAAGIYEGKNVVQSQLYGAATRGELSKSEVIISDTEIHYVKVRMADVLLCLTQDSYNEYKNFVKDNGKIIIDPFYVKEYDNDDKRIYPLALSQTAIDVTGREITTNMVSLGAISGLTGIVGLDALKKAVLERVNPTFADMNISALEAGYALGKETE
;
A
#
# COMPACT_ATOMS: atom_id res chain seq x y z
N MET A 1 14.68 -13.44 3.40
CA MET A 1 13.91 -12.38 4.09
C MET A 1 12.44 -12.61 3.85
N LYS A 2 11.57 -12.26 4.80
CA LYS A 2 10.11 -12.39 4.69
C LYS A 2 9.47 -11.09 5.16
N TYR A 3 8.55 -10.56 4.37
CA TYR A 3 7.95 -9.25 4.58
C TYR A 3 6.45 -9.29 4.29
N GLU A 4 5.64 -8.91 5.28
CA GLU A 4 4.19 -9.00 5.27
C GLU A 4 3.57 -7.60 5.21
N ILE A 5 2.76 -7.33 4.19
CA ILE A 5 2.18 -6.02 3.91
C ILE A 5 0.65 -6.14 3.91
N ARG A 6 -0.03 -5.24 4.62
CA ARG A 6 -1.49 -5.12 4.61
C ARG A 6 -1.89 -3.73 4.12
N LEU A 7 -2.69 -3.70 3.05
CA LEU A 7 -3.32 -2.50 2.52
C LEU A 7 -4.79 -2.51 2.96
N ALA A 8 -5.21 -1.54 3.75
CA ALA A 8 -6.54 -1.49 4.35
C ALA A 8 -7.22 -0.13 4.17
N GLY A 9 -8.54 -0.16 4.07
CA GLY A 9 -9.37 1.01 3.77
C GLY A 9 -10.77 0.56 3.37
N GLU A 10 -11.39 1.23 2.43
CA GLU A 10 -12.75 0.96 1.97
C GLU A 10 -12.81 0.47 0.52
N GLY A 11 -13.89 -0.25 0.20
CA GLY A 11 -14.20 -0.63 -1.17
C GLY A 11 -14.29 0.58 -2.10
N GLY A 12 -13.46 0.57 -3.16
CA GLY A 12 -13.36 1.66 -4.13
C GLY A 12 -12.02 2.38 -4.13
N GLN A 13 -11.20 2.24 -3.07
CA GLN A 13 -9.88 2.86 -2.96
C GLN A 13 -8.75 2.11 -3.69
N GLY A 14 -9.07 1.10 -4.51
CA GLY A 14 -8.08 0.41 -5.33
C GLY A 14 -7.06 -0.47 -4.57
N LEU A 15 -7.36 -0.90 -3.34
CA LEU A 15 -6.47 -1.71 -2.50
C LEU A 15 -6.12 -3.08 -3.11
N ILE A 16 -7.11 -3.74 -3.74
CA ILE A 16 -6.89 -5.03 -4.44
C ILE A 16 -5.89 -4.85 -5.58
N LEU A 17 -6.14 -3.85 -6.45
CA LEU A 17 -5.23 -3.50 -7.53
C LEU A 17 -3.83 -3.17 -6.99
N GLY A 18 -3.77 -2.40 -5.90
CA GLY A 18 -2.51 -2.07 -5.24
C GLY A 18 -1.72 -3.31 -4.81
N GLY A 19 -2.39 -4.27 -4.16
CA GLY A 19 -1.74 -5.53 -3.75
C GLY A 19 -1.30 -6.40 -4.92
N ILE A 20 -2.07 -6.44 -6.02
CA ILE A 20 -1.68 -7.16 -7.25
C ILE A 20 -0.41 -6.53 -7.84
N ILE A 21 -0.38 -5.20 -8.01
CA ILE A 21 0.78 -4.49 -8.55
C ILE A 21 2.02 -4.73 -7.68
N LEU A 22 1.87 -4.66 -6.35
CA LEU A 22 2.96 -4.90 -5.42
C LEU A 22 3.49 -6.34 -5.49
N ALA A 23 2.58 -7.32 -5.59
CA ALA A 23 2.94 -8.73 -5.74
C ALA A 23 3.65 -9.00 -7.06
N GLU A 24 3.20 -8.42 -8.18
CA GLU A 24 3.85 -8.58 -9.48
C GLU A 24 5.20 -7.88 -9.56
N ALA A 25 5.30 -6.67 -8.99
CA ALA A 25 6.56 -5.96 -8.86
C ALA A 25 7.60 -6.82 -8.15
N ALA A 26 7.26 -7.39 -6.99
CA ALA A 26 8.16 -8.27 -6.24
C ALA A 26 8.40 -9.63 -6.94
N GLY A 27 7.36 -10.26 -7.46
CA GLY A 27 7.42 -11.64 -7.96
C GLY A 27 7.96 -11.74 -9.38
N ILE A 28 7.38 -10.98 -10.30
CA ILE A 28 7.71 -11.06 -11.74
C ILE A 28 9.00 -10.28 -12.02
N TYR A 29 9.14 -9.08 -11.47
CA TYR A 29 10.23 -8.18 -11.84
C TYR A 29 11.44 -8.24 -10.91
N GLU A 30 11.29 -8.74 -9.69
CA GLU A 30 12.41 -8.95 -8.73
C GLU A 30 12.66 -10.41 -8.38
N GLY A 31 11.88 -11.35 -8.91
CA GLY A 31 12.12 -12.80 -8.75
C GLY A 31 11.89 -13.33 -7.33
N LYS A 32 11.08 -12.64 -6.51
CA LYS A 32 10.73 -13.09 -5.15
C LYS A 32 9.54 -14.05 -5.16
N ASN A 33 9.40 -14.83 -4.09
CA ASN A 33 8.17 -15.58 -3.83
C ASN A 33 7.11 -14.63 -3.29
N VAL A 34 5.90 -14.70 -3.85
CA VAL A 34 4.79 -13.81 -3.46
C VAL A 34 3.50 -14.59 -3.24
N VAL A 35 2.75 -14.19 -2.23
CA VAL A 35 1.35 -14.58 -2.05
C VAL A 35 0.53 -13.32 -1.84
N GLN A 36 -0.49 -13.13 -2.67
CA GLN A 36 -1.47 -12.07 -2.50
C GLN A 36 -2.80 -12.69 -2.07
N SER A 37 -3.44 -12.10 -1.08
CA SER A 37 -4.79 -12.46 -0.64
C SER A 37 -5.60 -11.20 -0.35
N GLN A 38 -6.92 -11.34 -0.33
CA GLN A 38 -7.82 -10.21 -0.17
C GLN A 38 -9.04 -10.61 0.62
N LEU A 39 -9.59 -9.64 1.34
CA LEU A 39 -10.88 -9.77 2.01
C LEU A 39 -11.69 -8.54 1.65
N TYR A 40 -12.87 -8.79 1.08
CA TYR A 40 -13.85 -7.76 0.74
C TYR A 40 -15.20 -8.21 1.29
N GLY A 41 -15.97 -7.25 1.82
CA GLY A 41 -17.32 -7.51 2.29
C GLY A 41 -18.31 -7.71 1.13
N ALA A 42 -19.48 -8.26 1.45
CA ALA A 42 -20.49 -8.66 0.46
C ALA A 42 -21.19 -7.45 -0.21
N ALA A 43 -21.05 -6.23 0.32
CA ALA A 43 -21.58 -5.01 -0.28
C ALA A 43 -20.45 -4.19 -0.94
N THR A 44 -20.62 -3.87 -2.22
CA THR A 44 -19.53 -3.47 -3.13
C THR A 44 -19.06 -2.00 -3.05
N ARG A 45 -19.24 -1.27 -1.94
CA ARG A 45 -18.67 0.08 -1.69
C ARG A 45 -18.83 0.49 -0.22
N GLY A 46 -17.84 1.15 0.36
CA GLY A 46 -17.88 1.69 1.73
C GLY A 46 -17.70 0.68 2.87
N GLU A 47 -17.71 -0.63 2.59
CA GLU A 47 -17.29 -1.63 3.57
C GLU A 47 -15.77 -1.71 3.68
N LEU A 48 -15.31 -2.07 4.88
CA LEU A 48 -13.90 -2.30 5.15
C LEU A 48 -13.36 -3.38 4.20
N SER A 49 -12.32 -3.03 3.47
CA SER A 49 -11.65 -3.88 2.50
C SER A 49 -10.17 -3.94 2.79
N LYS A 50 -9.56 -5.08 2.50
CA LYS A 50 -8.11 -5.22 2.58
C LYS A 50 -7.52 -6.10 1.49
N SER A 51 -6.28 -5.80 1.17
CA SER A 51 -5.41 -6.58 0.32
C SER A 51 -4.12 -6.86 1.11
N GLU A 52 -3.65 -8.10 1.08
CA GLU A 52 -2.49 -8.56 1.82
C GLU A 52 -1.47 -9.14 0.84
N VAL A 53 -0.20 -8.80 1.04
CA VAL A 53 0.91 -9.29 0.21
C VAL A 53 2.01 -9.81 1.13
N ILE A 54 2.42 -11.05 0.91
CA ILE A 54 3.56 -11.67 1.57
C ILE A 54 4.66 -11.79 0.53
N ILE A 55 5.83 -11.22 0.81
CA ILE A 55 7.00 -11.26 -0.06
C ILE A 55 8.10 -12.03 0.66
N SER A 56 8.75 -12.97 -0.02
CA SER A 56 9.78 -13.82 0.59
C SER A 56 10.86 -14.25 -0.41
N ASP A 57 12.11 -14.34 0.05
CA ASP A 57 13.20 -14.93 -0.74
C ASP A 57 13.11 -16.47 -0.79
N THR A 58 12.29 -17.08 0.07
CA THR A 58 12.04 -18.52 0.15
C THR A 58 10.57 -18.84 -0.06
N GLU A 59 10.25 -20.11 -0.25
CA GLU A 59 8.87 -20.59 -0.41
C GLU A 59 7.95 -20.12 0.73
N ILE A 60 6.68 -19.84 0.39
CA ILE A 60 5.65 -19.35 1.31
C ILE A 60 4.61 -20.45 1.52
N HIS A 61 4.42 -20.88 2.77
CA HIS A 61 3.51 -21.99 3.12
C HIS A 61 2.19 -21.54 3.77
N TYR A 62 1.83 -20.26 3.67
CA TYR A 62 0.61 -19.71 4.24
C TYR A 62 0.12 -18.49 3.44
N VAL A 63 -1.18 -18.18 3.56
CA VAL A 63 -1.85 -17.24 2.64
C VAL A 63 -2.30 -15.93 3.29
N LYS A 64 -2.12 -15.78 4.60
CA LYS A 64 -2.67 -14.67 5.40
C LYS A 64 -1.59 -13.95 6.18
N VAL A 65 -1.60 -12.62 6.14
CA VAL A 65 -0.74 -11.77 6.99
C VAL A 65 -1.22 -11.87 8.44
N ARG A 66 -0.29 -12.19 9.35
CA ARG A 66 -0.60 -12.33 10.77
C ARG A 66 -0.29 -11.04 11.52
N MET A 67 0.96 -10.62 11.43
CA MET A 67 1.49 -9.38 11.99
C MET A 67 2.25 -8.67 10.88
N ALA A 68 1.72 -7.55 10.41
CA ALA A 68 2.29 -6.86 9.25
C ALA A 68 3.63 -6.19 9.61
N ASP A 69 4.58 -6.26 8.69
CA ASP A 69 5.74 -5.38 8.66
C ASP A 69 5.35 -3.97 8.20
N VAL A 70 4.34 -3.88 7.33
CA VAL A 70 3.76 -2.61 6.86
C VAL A 70 2.24 -2.71 6.83
N LEU A 71 1.59 -1.76 7.50
CA LEU A 71 0.15 -1.53 7.44
C LEU A 71 -0.10 -0.18 6.77
N LEU A 72 -0.84 -0.15 5.68
CA LEU A 72 -1.42 1.06 5.10
C LEU A 72 -2.89 1.14 5.54
N CYS A 73 -3.30 2.28 6.09
CA CYS A 73 -4.69 2.58 6.45
C CYS A 73 -5.15 3.88 5.78
N LEU A 74 -6.09 3.77 4.84
CA LEU A 74 -6.64 4.92 4.12
C LEU A 74 -7.92 5.48 4.76
N THR A 75 -8.39 4.90 5.87
CA THR A 75 -9.60 5.33 6.59
C THR A 75 -9.43 5.14 8.10
N GLN A 76 -10.16 5.92 8.91
CA GLN A 76 -10.13 5.78 10.37
C GLN A 76 -10.53 4.37 10.82
N ASP A 77 -11.54 3.76 10.17
CA ASP A 77 -12.01 2.42 10.50
C ASP A 77 -10.94 1.35 10.23
N SER A 78 -10.21 1.48 9.11
CA SER A 78 -9.11 0.55 8.80
C SER A 78 -7.94 0.68 9.78
N TYR A 79 -7.66 1.90 10.26
CA TYR A 79 -6.67 2.11 11.32
C TYR A 79 -7.13 1.47 12.64
N ASN A 80 -8.37 1.74 13.07
CA ASN A 80 -8.92 1.22 14.31
C ASN A 80 -8.94 -0.31 14.35
N GLU A 81 -9.31 -0.94 13.23
CA GLU A 81 -9.35 -2.40 13.10
C GLU A 81 -7.95 -3.03 13.13
N TYR A 82 -6.99 -2.45 12.40
CA TYR A 82 -5.74 -3.16 12.08
C TYR A 82 -4.49 -2.71 12.85
N LYS A 83 -4.51 -1.58 13.57
CA LYS A 83 -3.32 -1.03 14.25
C LYS A 83 -2.61 -2.00 15.21
N ASN A 84 -3.35 -2.92 15.83
CA ASN A 84 -2.79 -3.91 16.76
C ASN A 84 -2.21 -5.16 16.08
N PHE A 85 -2.34 -5.28 14.75
CA PHE A 85 -1.86 -6.42 13.95
C PHE A 85 -0.60 -6.06 13.15
N VAL A 86 0.29 -5.30 13.79
CA VAL A 86 1.54 -4.79 13.22
C VAL A 86 2.67 -5.16 14.19
N LYS A 87 3.81 -5.60 13.64
CA LYS A 87 4.97 -5.97 14.46
C LYS A 87 5.47 -4.76 15.27
N ASP A 88 6.24 -5.02 16.32
CA ASP A 88 6.78 -3.97 17.20
C ASP A 88 7.71 -2.99 16.45
N ASN A 89 8.39 -3.46 15.42
CA ASN A 89 9.22 -2.66 14.52
C ASN A 89 8.57 -2.41 13.15
N GLY A 90 7.27 -2.69 13.02
CA GLY A 90 6.52 -2.47 11.79
C GLY A 90 6.24 -1.00 11.55
N LYS A 91 5.73 -0.70 10.36
CA LYS A 91 5.38 0.67 9.93
C LYS A 91 3.89 0.76 9.65
N ILE A 92 3.23 1.79 10.16
CA ILE A 92 1.81 2.09 9.97
C ILE A 92 1.72 3.39 9.18
N ILE A 93 1.44 3.29 7.88
CA ILE A 93 1.24 4.44 7.01
C ILE A 93 -0.23 4.83 7.06
N ILE A 94 -0.51 6.09 7.36
CA ILE A 94 -1.86 6.64 7.38
C ILE A 94 -1.95 7.90 6.53
N ASP A 95 -3.15 8.23 6.10
CA ASP A 95 -3.46 9.55 5.57
C ASP A 95 -4.10 10.44 6.65
N PRO A 96 -3.45 11.51 7.14
CA PRO A 96 -4.00 12.36 8.19
C PRO A 96 -5.23 13.16 7.74
N PHE A 97 -5.55 13.21 6.44
CA PHE A 97 -6.83 13.73 5.96
C PHE A 97 -8.00 12.81 6.38
N TYR A 98 -7.81 11.50 6.36
CA TYR A 98 -8.85 10.49 6.64
C TYR A 98 -8.74 9.82 8.01
N VAL A 99 -7.55 9.75 8.58
CA VAL A 99 -7.26 9.17 9.90
C VAL A 99 -6.91 10.31 10.85
N LYS A 100 -7.88 10.74 11.64
CA LYS A 100 -7.75 11.90 12.54
C LYS A 100 -7.28 11.50 13.93
N GLU A 101 -7.68 10.31 14.37
CA GLU A 101 -7.42 9.80 15.71
C GLU A 101 -6.42 8.66 15.62
N TYR A 102 -5.15 8.98 15.90
CA TYR A 102 -4.07 8.01 16.00
C TYR A 102 -3.14 8.35 17.16
N ASP A 103 -2.42 7.34 17.65
CA ASP A 103 -1.49 7.50 18.76
C ASP A 103 -0.22 8.24 18.30
N ASN A 104 -0.11 9.52 18.66
CA ASN A 104 1.05 10.35 18.29
C ASN A 104 2.36 9.90 18.98
N ASP A 105 2.28 9.09 20.04
CA ASP A 105 3.45 8.57 20.74
C ASP A 105 3.96 7.27 20.09
N ASP A 106 3.15 6.59 19.27
CA ASP A 106 3.54 5.38 18.55
C ASP A 106 4.48 5.71 17.38
N LYS A 107 5.77 5.41 17.58
CA LYS A 107 6.84 5.64 16.59
C LYS A 107 6.73 4.78 15.33
N ARG A 108 5.80 3.82 15.29
CA ARG A 108 5.51 3.04 14.08
C ARG A 108 4.64 3.83 13.11
N ILE A 109 4.00 4.93 13.51
CA ILE A 109 3.04 5.65 12.67
C ILE A 109 3.73 6.70 11.80
N TYR A 110 3.44 6.64 10.50
CA TYR A 110 3.92 7.52 9.45
C TYR A 110 2.71 8.23 8.81
N PRO A 111 2.34 9.42 9.30
CA PRO A 111 1.28 10.23 8.70
C PRO A 111 1.79 10.89 7.41
N LEU A 112 1.28 10.45 6.27
CA LEU A 112 1.67 10.94 4.95
C LEU A 112 0.45 11.53 4.23
N ALA A 113 0.60 12.68 3.58
CA ALA A 113 -0.50 13.36 2.88
C ALA A 113 -0.85 12.67 1.53
N LEU A 114 -1.26 11.40 1.57
CA LEU A 114 -1.40 10.53 0.41
C LEU A 114 -2.44 11.03 -0.60
N SER A 115 -3.67 11.29 -0.14
CA SER A 115 -4.79 11.78 -0.95
C SER A 115 -4.54 13.17 -1.51
N GLN A 116 -4.01 14.07 -0.68
CA GLN A 116 -3.63 15.41 -1.13
C GLN A 116 -2.55 15.34 -2.21
N THR A 117 -1.52 14.52 -2.03
CA THR A 117 -0.46 14.30 -3.04
C THR A 117 -1.04 13.75 -4.35
N ALA A 118 -1.99 12.82 -4.28
CA ALA A 118 -2.68 12.29 -5.46
C ALA A 118 -3.42 13.40 -6.23
N ILE A 119 -4.16 14.26 -5.51
CA ILE A 119 -4.88 15.39 -6.09
C ILE A 119 -3.91 16.40 -6.70
N ASP A 120 -2.85 16.77 -5.99
CA ASP A 120 -1.92 17.82 -6.44
C ASP A 120 -1.18 17.42 -7.73
N VAL A 121 -0.80 16.14 -7.85
CA VAL A 121 0.00 15.65 -8.97
C VAL A 121 -0.86 15.22 -10.16
N THR A 122 -2.06 14.69 -9.92
CA THR A 122 -2.88 14.08 -10.99
C THR A 122 -4.22 14.75 -11.22
N GLY A 123 -4.62 15.67 -10.34
CA GLY A 123 -5.97 16.24 -10.28
C GLY A 123 -7.04 15.23 -9.85
N ARG A 124 -6.66 14.02 -9.40
CA ARG A 124 -7.60 12.93 -9.11
C ARG A 124 -7.21 12.14 -7.88
N GLU A 125 -8.06 12.21 -6.86
CA GLU A 125 -7.91 11.44 -5.63
C GLU A 125 -7.92 9.91 -5.83
N ILE A 126 -8.57 9.41 -6.89
CA ILE A 126 -8.62 7.96 -7.16
C ILE A 126 -7.24 7.32 -7.37
N THR A 127 -6.19 8.12 -7.60
CA THR A 127 -4.80 7.65 -7.73
C THR A 127 -4.06 7.53 -6.39
N THR A 128 -4.75 7.76 -5.26
CA THR A 128 -4.18 7.61 -3.90
C THR A 128 -3.56 6.23 -3.67
N ASN A 129 -4.10 5.18 -4.28
CA ASN A 129 -3.49 3.85 -4.20
C ASN A 129 -2.09 3.80 -4.82
N MET A 130 -1.84 4.49 -5.93
CA MET A 130 -0.52 4.58 -6.55
C MET A 130 0.46 5.38 -5.69
N VAL A 131 0.02 6.53 -5.17
CA VAL A 131 0.81 7.29 -4.18
C VAL A 131 1.17 6.41 -2.99
N SER A 132 0.22 5.63 -2.49
CA SER A 132 0.44 4.73 -1.36
C SER A 132 1.46 3.63 -1.67
N LEU A 133 1.41 3.01 -2.86
CA LEU A 133 2.41 2.03 -3.29
C LEU A 133 3.80 2.65 -3.41
N GLY A 134 3.87 3.87 -3.96
CA GLY A 134 5.09 4.64 -4.03
C GLY A 134 5.66 4.87 -2.63
N ALA A 135 4.84 5.36 -1.71
CA ALA A 135 5.23 5.64 -0.33
C ALA A 135 5.74 4.39 0.40
N ILE A 136 5.06 3.25 0.22
CA ILE A 136 5.53 1.96 0.76
C ILE A 136 6.92 1.63 0.21
N SER A 137 7.14 1.76 -1.10
CA SER A 137 8.43 1.49 -1.73
C SER A 137 9.53 2.43 -1.23
N GLY A 138 9.26 3.74 -1.19
CA GLY A 138 10.21 4.75 -0.73
C GLY A 138 10.61 4.57 0.73
N LEU A 139 9.64 4.24 1.59
CA LEU A 139 9.84 4.09 3.03
C LEU A 139 10.49 2.77 3.46
N THR A 140 10.38 1.72 2.63
CA THR A 140 10.76 0.36 3.05
C THR A 140 11.84 -0.25 2.18
N GLY A 141 11.99 0.20 0.94
CA GLY A 141 12.85 -0.43 -0.06
C GLY A 141 12.49 -1.89 -0.38
N ILE A 142 11.32 -2.39 0.06
CA ILE A 142 10.96 -3.81 -0.10
C ILE A 142 10.85 -4.22 -1.57
N VAL A 143 10.42 -3.28 -2.41
CA VAL A 143 10.30 -3.40 -3.86
C VAL A 143 10.79 -2.08 -4.46
N GLY A 144 11.62 -2.15 -5.49
CA GLY A 144 12.16 -1.00 -6.20
C GLY A 144 11.11 -0.29 -7.06
N LEU A 145 11.29 1.03 -7.20
CA LEU A 145 10.39 1.87 -7.98
C LEU A 145 10.23 1.41 -9.43
N ASP A 146 11.33 0.98 -10.08
CA ASP A 146 11.29 0.51 -11.47
C ASP A 146 10.46 -0.76 -11.65
N ALA A 147 10.50 -1.68 -10.69
CA ALA A 147 9.66 -2.88 -10.69
C ALA A 147 8.18 -2.52 -10.55
N LEU A 148 7.86 -1.58 -9.66
CA LEU A 148 6.50 -1.07 -9.50
C LEU A 148 6.00 -0.36 -10.76
N LYS A 149 6.81 0.49 -11.40
CA LYS A 149 6.43 1.14 -12.66
C LYS A 149 6.07 0.12 -13.73
N LYS A 150 6.87 -0.93 -13.91
CA LYS A 150 6.56 -2.00 -14.86
C LYS A 150 5.24 -2.70 -14.54
N ALA A 151 5.02 -3.07 -13.28
CA ALA A 151 3.77 -3.70 -12.84
C ALA A 151 2.54 -2.78 -13.02
N VAL A 152 2.68 -1.47 -12.77
CA VAL A 152 1.63 -0.48 -13.03
C VAL A 152 1.24 -0.49 -14.51
N LEU A 153 2.22 -0.42 -15.41
CA LEU A 153 1.96 -0.34 -16.86
C LEU A 153 1.22 -1.56 -17.41
N GLU A 154 1.42 -2.74 -16.84
CA GLU A 154 0.69 -3.97 -17.23
C GLU A 154 -0.75 -4.02 -16.68
N ARG A 155 -1.05 -3.30 -15.59
CA ARG A 155 -2.31 -3.42 -14.87
C ARG A 155 -3.28 -2.26 -15.09
N VAL A 156 -2.77 -1.07 -15.38
CA VAL A 156 -3.62 0.11 -15.61
C VAL A 156 -3.97 0.25 -17.09
N ASN A 157 -5.09 0.93 -17.37
CA ASN A 157 -5.42 1.28 -18.75
C ASN A 157 -4.30 2.19 -19.32
N PRO A 158 -3.75 1.90 -20.52
CA PRO A 158 -2.68 2.69 -21.12
C PRO A 158 -2.96 4.19 -21.21
N THR A 159 -4.22 4.59 -21.39
CA THR A 159 -4.63 6.01 -21.40
C THR A 159 -4.33 6.74 -20.08
N PHE A 160 -4.27 6.01 -18.96
CA PHE A 160 -3.98 6.56 -17.64
C PHE A 160 -2.58 6.18 -17.13
N ALA A 161 -1.72 5.59 -17.98
CA ALA A 161 -0.38 5.14 -17.58
C ALA A 161 0.44 6.27 -16.95
N ASP A 162 0.67 7.36 -17.69
CA ASP A 162 1.50 8.49 -17.23
C ASP A 162 1.00 9.10 -15.92
N MET A 163 -0.33 9.18 -15.76
CA MET A 163 -0.98 9.67 -14.55
C MET A 163 -0.68 8.77 -13.35
N ASN A 164 -0.80 7.45 -13.51
CA ASN A 164 -0.53 6.49 -12.44
C ASN A 164 0.97 6.44 -12.10
N ILE A 165 1.85 6.55 -13.10
CA ILE A 165 3.30 6.62 -12.89
C ILE A 165 3.68 7.88 -12.13
N SER A 166 3.11 9.04 -12.49
CA SER A 166 3.36 10.30 -11.79
C SER A 166 2.92 10.22 -10.32
N ALA A 167 1.74 9.65 -10.04
CA ALA A 167 1.28 9.40 -8.67
C ALA A 167 2.22 8.46 -7.90
N LEU A 168 2.67 7.37 -8.53
CA LEU A 168 3.60 6.42 -7.95
C LEU A 168 4.95 7.08 -7.58
N GLU A 169 5.50 7.89 -8.47
CA GLU A 169 6.77 8.62 -8.24
C GLU A 169 6.66 9.64 -7.12
N ALA A 170 5.56 10.40 -7.08
CA ALA A 170 5.31 11.35 -6.01
C ALA A 170 5.18 10.65 -4.65
N GLY A 171 4.47 9.52 -4.62
CA GLY A 171 4.41 8.66 -3.45
C GLY A 171 5.79 8.16 -3.01
N TYR A 172 6.62 7.73 -3.95
CA TYR A 172 7.98 7.26 -3.65
C TYR A 172 8.86 8.34 -3.03
N ALA A 173 8.81 9.57 -3.56
CA ALA A 173 9.49 10.70 -2.96
C ALA A 173 9.00 10.96 -1.52
N LEU A 174 7.68 10.99 -1.32
CA LEU A 174 7.06 11.20 0.00
C LEU A 174 7.51 10.16 1.02
N GLY A 175 7.54 8.87 0.64
CA GLY A 175 8.01 7.80 1.52
C GLY A 175 9.49 7.90 1.88
N LYS A 176 10.33 8.37 0.95
CA LYS A 176 11.78 8.49 1.13
C LYS A 176 12.17 9.68 2.01
N GLU A 177 11.38 10.76 2.01
CA GLU A 177 11.59 11.94 2.86
C GLU A 177 11.29 11.69 4.35
N THR A 178 10.76 10.51 4.69
CA THR A 178 10.39 10.16 6.07
C THR A 178 11.49 9.38 6.83
N GLU A 179 12.63 9.12 6.19
CA GLU A 179 13.87 8.61 6.82
C GLU A 179 14.77 9.75 7.32
#